data_AF-J7L3V7-F1
#
_entry.id   AF-J7L3V7-F1
#
_cell.length_a   1.000
_cell.length_b   1.000
_cell.length_c   1.000
_cell.angle_alpha   90.00
_cell.angle_beta   90.00
_cell.angle_gamma   90.00
#
_symmetry.space_group_name_H-M   'P 1'
#
loop_
_entity.id
_entity.type
_entity.pdbx_description
1 polymer ?
#
loop_
_entity_poly.entity_id
_entity_poly.type
_entity_poly.pdbx_seq_one_letter_code
_entity_poly.pdbx_strand_id
1 'polypeptide(L)'
;MPLAHGRSEAERFCGAHLGPRGVHTLYRVFGEAGNIAAVGRFASARNGHLLGGEETDFVDIFTLAENGLILGQRRFLSPTYPHGRRFDETSPR
;
A
#
# COMPACT_ATOMS: atom_id res chain seq x y z
N MET A 1 -2.43 -1.55 13.00
CA MET A 1 -3.21 -1.87 11.78
C MET A 1 -4.32 -2.82 12.18
N PRO A 2 -5.58 -2.55 11.79
CA PRO A 2 -6.68 -3.47 12.03
C PRO A 2 -6.42 -4.82 11.34
N LEU A 3 -6.90 -5.90 11.95
CA LEU A 3 -6.80 -7.27 11.45
C LEU A 3 -8.20 -7.71 10.99
N ALA A 4 -8.26 -8.45 9.87
CA ALA A 4 -9.47 -9.08 9.36
C ALA A 4 -9.12 -10.52 8.93
N HIS A 5 -9.95 -11.48 9.30
CA HIS A 5 -9.72 -12.91 9.06
C HIS A 5 -10.81 -13.50 8.16
N GLY A 6 -10.38 -14.01 7.02
CA GLY A 6 -11.28 -14.61 6.03
C GLY A 6 -12.04 -13.60 5.19
N ARG A 7 -12.73 -14.12 4.18
CA ARG A 7 -13.35 -13.32 3.12
C ARG A 7 -14.40 -12.34 3.63
N SER A 8 -15.33 -12.79 4.48
CA SER A 8 -16.43 -11.94 4.93
C SER A 8 -15.95 -10.78 5.80
N GLU A 9 -14.94 -10.99 6.64
CA GLU A 9 -14.34 -9.90 7.43
C GLU A 9 -13.53 -8.96 6.55
N ALA A 10 -12.77 -9.50 5.58
CA ALA A 10 -12.06 -8.67 4.59
C ALA A 10 -13.04 -7.84 3.76
N GLU A 11 -14.16 -8.41 3.32
CA GLU A 11 -15.23 -7.71 2.59
C GLU A 11 -15.94 -6.69 3.47
N ARG A 12 -16.14 -6.94 4.76
CA ARG A 12 -16.69 -5.93 5.68
C ARG A 12 -15.70 -4.81 5.93
N PHE A 13 -14.43 -5.15 6.11
CA PHE A 13 -13.36 -4.20 6.35
C PHE A 13 -13.13 -3.30 5.11
N CYS A 14 -13.06 -3.89 3.94
CA CYS A 14 -12.99 -3.16 2.68
C CYS A 14 -14.33 -2.49 2.36
N GLY A 15 -15.45 -3.19 2.42
CA GLY A 15 -16.77 -2.70 1.99
C GLY A 15 -17.36 -1.57 2.84
N ALA A 16 -17.06 -1.51 4.15
CA ALA A 16 -17.51 -0.42 5.01
C ALA A 16 -16.55 0.79 5.04
N HIS A 17 -15.28 0.62 4.61
CA HIS A 17 -14.22 1.64 4.68
C HIS A 17 -13.51 1.91 3.34
N LEU A 18 -14.02 1.41 2.21
CA LEU A 18 -13.63 1.82 0.86
C LEU A 18 -14.18 3.21 0.50
N GLY A 19 -13.92 4.16 1.39
CA GLY A 19 -13.55 5.49 0.99
C GLY A 19 -12.44 5.96 1.93
N PRO A 20 -11.21 6.06 1.42
CA PRO A 20 -10.85 7.38 0.96
C PRO A 20 -10.81 7.29 -0.55
N ARG A 21 -11.41 8.26 -1.22
CA ARG A 21 -11.55 8.30 -2.68
C ARG A 21 -10.21 8.67 -3.31
N GLY A 22 -9.13 8.08 -2.85
CA GLY A 22 -7.74 8.39 -3.15
C GLY A 22 -7.19 7.65 -4.35
N VAL A 23 -6.07 8.14 -4.85
CA VAL A 23 -5.36 7.58 -6.00
C VAL A 23 -4.17 6.77 -5.47
N HIS A 24 -4.06 5.52 -5.93
CA HIS A 24 -2.86 4.72 -5.74
C HIS A 24 -2.01 4.81 -7.00
N THR A 25 -0.78 5.28 -6.88
CA THR A 25 0.22 5.27 -7.95
C THR A 25 1.24 4.19 -7.63
N LEU A 26 1.36 3.19 -8.50
CA LEU A 26 2.34 2.12 -8.33
C LEU A 26 3.70 2.53 -8.92
N TYR A 27 4.76 2.35 -8.14
CA TYR A 27 6.13 2.56 -8.59
C TYR A 27 6.76 1.26 -9.06
N ARG A 28 6.49 0.17 -8.35
CA ARG A 28 7.06 -1.15 -8.65
C ARG A 28 6.14 -2.26 -8.13
N VAL A 29 6.12 -3.35 -8.87
CA VAL A 29 5.54 -4.62 -8.43
C VAL A 29 6.60 -5.70 -8.63
N PHE A 30 6.82 -6.53 -7.63
CA PHE A 30 7.70 -7.69 -7.71
C PHE A 30 7.00 -8.90 -7.11
N GLY A 31 7.34 -10.09 -7.61
CA GLY A 31 6.73 -11.33 -7.16
C GLY A 31 7.74 -12.47 -7.13
N GLU A 32 7.63 -13.30 -6.11
CA GLU A 32 8.47 -14.48 -5.91
C GLU A 32 7.72 -15.51 -5.07
N ALA A 33 7.77 -16.78 -5.48
CA ALA A 33 7.30 -17.95 -4.71
C ALA A 33 5.96 -17.74 -3.98
N GLY A 34 4.90 -17.39 -4.73
CA GLY A 34 3.56 -17.22 -4.16
C GLY A 34 3.37 -15.93 -3.35
N ASN A 35 4.30 -14.98 -3.41
CA ASN A 35 4.15 -13.67 -2.80
C ASN A 35 4.28 -12.57 -3.87
N ILE A 36 3.50 -11.51 -3.71
CA ILE A 36 3.58 -10.29 -4.53
C ILE A 36 3.77 -9.13 -3.59
N ALA A 37 4.70 -8.24 -3.88
CA ALA A 37 4.83 -6.96 -3.23
C ALA A 37 4.58 -5.82 -4.22
N ALA A 38 3.70 -4.90 -3.84
CA ALA A 38 3.38 -3.69 -4.58
C ALA A 38 3.83 -2.48 -3.77
N VAL A 39 4.66 -1.64 -4.38
CA VAL A 39 5.19 -0.42 -3.78
C VAL A 39 4.62 0.76 -4.54
N GLY A 40 4.14 1.75 -3.81
CA GLY A 40 3.52 2.91 -4.42
C GLY A 40 3.23 4.01 -3.42
N ARG A 41 2.40 4.94 -3.87
CA ARG A 41 1.93 6.06 -3.08
C ARG A 41 0.44 6.15 -3.13
N PHE A 42 -0.15 6.48 -1.98
CA PHE A 42 -1.56 6.74 -1.82
C PHE A 42 -1.76 8.23 -1.54
N ALA A 43 -2.55 8.89 -2.38
CA ALA A 43 -3.00 10.26 -2.17
C ALA A 43 -4.49 10.24 -1.83
N SER A 44 -4.89 10.78 -0.69
CA SER A 44 -6.30 10.81 -0.28
C SER A 44 -7.10 11.77 -1.15
N ALA A 45 -8.32 11.39 -1.53
CA ALA A 45 -9.23 12.27 -2.24
C ALA A 45 -10.66 12.16 -1.69
N ARG A 46 -11.46 13.19 -1.97
CA ARG A 46 -12.90 13.26 -1.63
C ARG A 46 -13.66 13.79 -2.83
N ASN A 47 -14.74 13.12 -3.21
CA ASN A 47 -15.52 13.37 -4.44
C ASN A 47 -14.66 13.45 -5.72
N GLY A 48 -13.57 12.68 -5.83
CA GLY A 48 -12.68 12.71 -7.00
C GLY A 48 -11.68 13.87 -7.03
N HIS A 49 -11.71 14.77 -6.04
CA HIS A 49 -10.70 15.82 -5.88
C HIS A 49 -9.66 15.40 -4.85
N LEU A 50 -8.37 15.50 -5.21
CA LEU A 50 -7.26 15.35 -4.28
C LEU A 50 -7.47 16.32 -3.13
N LEU A 51 -7.64 15.76 -1.93
CA LEU A 51 -7.50 16.57 -0.73
C LEU A 51 -6.00 16.86 -0.68
N GLY A 52 -5.59 18.11 -0.55
CA GLY A 52 -4.18 18.49 -0.38
C GLY A 52 -3.57 18.01 0.94
N GLY A 53 -3.96 16.82 1.40
CA GLY A 53 -3.44 16.12 2.56
C GLY A 53 -2.27 15.21 2.19
N GLU A 54 -1.65 14.67 3.23
CA GLU A 54 -0.40 13.91 3.19
C GLU A 54 -0.49 12.71 2.26
N GLU A 55 0.36 12.68 1.23
CA GLU A 55 0.60 11.49 0.44
C GLU A 55 1.34 10.47 1.29
N THR A 56 0.94 9.20 1.27
CA THR A 56 1.63 8.16 2.06
C THR A 56 2.22 7.12 1.13
N ASP A 57 3.53 6.86 1.25
CA ASP A 57 4.15 5.74 0.55
C ASP A 57 3.76 4.43 1.23
N PHE A 58 3.50 3.39 0.44
CA PHE A 58 3.08 2.10 0.94
C PHE A 58 3.89 0.97 0.32
N VAL A 59 3.95 -0.13 1.07
CA VAL A 59 4.32 -1.46 0.60
C VAL A 59 3.22 -2.42 0.98
N ASP A 60 2.51 -2.96 0.01
CA ASP A 60 1.58 -4.07 0.21
C ASP A 60 2.28 -5.38 -0.13
N ILE A 61 2.24 -6.34 0.78
CA ILE A 61 2.68 -7.71 0.55
C ILE A 61 1.46 -8.62 0.55
N PHE A 62 1.23 -9.31 -0.55
CA PHE A 62 0.19 -10.31 -0.75
C PHE A 62 0.80 -11.70 -0.73
N THR A 63 0.17 -12.60 0.02
CA THR A 63 0.45 -14.04 -0.05
C THR A 63 -0.65 -14.70 -0.86
N LEU A 64 -0.27 -15.54 -1.82
CA LEU A 64 -1.17 -16.22 -2.74
C LEU A 64 -1.20 -17.71 -2.45
N ALA A 65 -2.37 -18.31 -2.66
CA ALA A 65 -2.53 -19.74 -2.80
C ALA A 65 -2.00 -20.20 -4.17
N GLU A 66 -1.79 -21.51 -4.32
CA GLU A 66 -1.35 -22.12 -5.59
C GLU A 66 -2.30 -21.84 -6.76
N ASN A 67 -3.59 -21.64 -6.47
CA ASN A 67 -4.61 -21.28 -7.46
C ASN A 67 -4.68 -19.77 -7.76
N GLY A 68 -3.74 -18.97 -7.24
CA GLY A 68 -3.64 -17.53 -7.46
C GLY A 68 -4.58 -16.67 -6.61
N LEU A 69 -5.35 -17.26 -5.70
CA LEU A 69 -6.20 -16.49 -4.78
C LEU A 69 -5.38 -15.85 -3.67
N ILE A 70 -5.78 -14.66 -3.21
CA ILE A 70 -5.13 -13.97 -2.09
C ILE A 70 -5.50 -14.65 -0.77
N LEU A 71 -4.48 -15.12 -0.04
CA LEU A 71 -4.60 -15.69 1.31
C LEU A 71 -4.41 -14.63 2.40
N GLY A 72 -3.64 -13.59 2.11
CA GLY A 72 -3.37 -12.53 3.07
C GLY A 72 -2.77 -11.28 2.43
N GLN A 73 -2.92 -10.16 3.12
CA GLN A 73 -2.29 -8.89 2.80
C GLN A 73 -1.67 -8.31 4.08
N ARG A 74 -0.45 -7.78 3.97
CA ARG A 74 0.12 -6.88 4.96
C ARG A 74 0.54 -5.57 4.30
N ARG A 75 0.01 -4.46 4.82
CA ARG A 75 0.38 -3.11 4.39
C ARG A 75 1.35 -2.48 5.38
N PHE A 76 2.44 -1.96 4.86
CA PHE A 76 3.35 -1.06 5.55
C PHE A 76 3.16 0.34 4.99
N LEU A 77 3.04 1.32 5.87
CA LEU A 77 2.98 2.73 5.50
C LEU A 77 4.29 3.38 5.91
N SER A 78 4.92 4.05 4.97
CA SER A 78 6.03 4.95 5.26
C SER A 78 5.45 6.35 5.35
N PRO A 79 5.53 7.04 6.51
CA PRO A 79 5.18 8.44 6.55
C PRO A 79 6.07 9.20 5.55
N THR A 80 5.47 10.15 4.84
CA THR A 80 6.21 11.06 3.97
C THR A 80 7.11 11.91 4.86
N TYR A 81 8.41 11.69 4.76
CA TYR A 81 9.35 12.70 5.22
C TYR A 81 9.25 13.86 4.23
N PRO A 82 9.09 15.12 4.70
CA PRO A 82 9.16 16.27 3.80
C PRO A 82 10.47 16.17 3.02
N HIS A 83 10.39 16.24 1.70
CA HIS A 83 11.52 16.12 0.78
C HIS A 83 12.75 16.84 1.33
N GLY A 84 13.78 16.10 1.73
CA GLY A 84 14.97 16.77 2.25
C GLY A 84 15.98 15.93 3.01
N ARG A 85 16.40 14.77 2.47
CA ARG A 85 17.83 14.47 2.31
C ARG A 85 17.99 13.58 1.09
N ARG A 86 18.68 14.08 0.07
CA ARG A 86 19.42 13.20 -0.83
C ARG A 86 20.28 12.33 0.08
N PHE A 87 20.18 11.01 -0.05
CA PHE A 87 21.31 10.18 0.32
C PHE A 87 22.40 10.56 -0.68
N ASP A 88 23.32 11.44 -0.27
CA ASP A 88 24.55 11.62 -1.01
C ASP A 88 25.25 10.26 -1.04
N GLU A 89 25.36 9.67 -2.22
CA GLU A 89 26.14 8.47 -2.52
C GLU A 89 27.66 8.70 -2.39
N THR A 90 28.09 9.55 -1.46
CA THR A 90 29.49 9.92 -1.25
C THR A 90 29.99 9.64 0.17
N SER A 91 29.58 8.51 0.76
CA SER A 91 30.36 7.92 1.87
C SER A 91 31.09 6.67 1.36
N PRO A 92 32.43 6.70 1.31
CA PRO A 92 33.22 5.54 0.93
C PRO A 92 33.13 4.44 2.00
N ARG A 93 33.36 3.21 1.53
CA ARG A 93 33.30 1.94 2.27
C ARG A 93 34.17 1.90 3.52
#